data_AF-A0A4Z1J322-F1
#
_entry.id   AF-A0A4Z1J322-F1
#
_cell.length_a   1.000
_cell.length_b   1.000
_cell.length_c   1.000
_cell.angle_alpha   90.00
_cell.angle_beta   90.00
_cell.angle_gamma   90.00
#
_symmetry.space_group_name_H-M   'P 1'
#
loop_
_entity.id
_entity.type
_entity.pdbx_description
1 polymer ?
#
loop_
_entity_poly.entity_id
_entity_poly.type
_entity_poly.pdbx_seq_one_letter_code
_entity_poly.pdbx_strand_id
1 'polypeptide(L)'
;MGNLNEYAIEATKQWNASAGNGLPKKPQSASQSNGSAVQSKSTVLMKLEPDVLFTDTMGMETILLKVGPSDDIHGTMVFSIHKNLLIASSRRFKKMLRDSGPLDRNQMYSIHDTSPAVFKYFNEYIYTRRIPVVSRRMSKAEQGTRVLELCQLYVFAEMFEMDNNFLNKIIDTIQDGLAVSSTLLTFTLVKNILEHSQPESPLRKFCAANALYSAMVPGLDTTGFQWLIKNSDEFFAEFMKMLVKLTKGTDPRIRDAKQEHAKETKIKEAELENGGVAVDGSAIAVPVVGPGVHPCQFHIHGRSGSGSGAANDAEDDEICYLLADLEV
;
A
#
# COMPACT_ATOMS: atom_id res chain seq x y z
N MET A 1 -54.38 14.06 0.68
CA MET A 1 -54.92 13.34 1.85
C MET A 1 -54.62 11.86 1.65
N GLY A 2 -54.06 11.19 2.65
CA GLY A 2 -53.60 9.80 2.57
C GLY A 2 -52.69 9.55 3.77
N ASN A 3 -53.17 8.76 4.72
CA ASN A 3 -52.56 8.57 6.04
C ASN A 3 -51.77 7.26 6.07
N LEU A 4 -50.59 7.24 6.69
CA LEU A 4 -49.83 6.03 6.97
C LEU A 4 -49.01 6.20 8.27
N ASN A 5 -49.72 6.18 9.39
CA ASN A 5 -49.19 5.87 10.72
C ASN A 5 -49.59 4.43 11.03
N GLU A 6 -48.68 3.46 10.89
CA GLU A 6 -48.78 2.13 11.51
C GLU A 6 -47.43 1.39 11.41
N TYR A 7 -47.25 0.36 12.25
CA TYR A 7 -46.01 -0.43 12.43
C TYR A 7 -44.85 0.23 13.19
N ALA A 8 -45.09 0.42 14.49
CA ALA A 8 -44.08 0.16 15.52
C ALA A 8 -44.63 -0.87 16.51
N ILE A 9 -43.73 -1.54 17.26
CA ILE A 9 -44.00 -2.57 18.30
C ILE A 9 -44.23 -3.99 17.76
N GLU A 10 -43.15 -4.73 17.45
CA GLU A 10 -42.98 -6.13 17.88
C GLU A 10 -41.55 -6.65 17.59
N ALA A 11 -40.61 -6.50 18.54
CA ALA A 11 -39.32 -7.22 18.57
C ALA A 11 -38.58 -7.09 19.92
N THR A 12 -39.24 -7.39 21.05
CA THR A 12 -38.57 -7.36 22.37
C THR A 12 -38.99 -8.51 23.27
N LYS A 13 -38.43 -9.71 23.03
CA LYS A 13 -38.32 -10.85 23.98
C LYS A 13 -37.74 -12.08 23.28
N GLN A 14 -36.47 -12.40 23.52
CA GLN A 14 -35.97 -13.76 23.82
C GLN A 14 -34.44 -13.79 23.89
N TRP A 15 -33.91 -13.83 25.11
CA TRP A 15 -32.83 -14.73 25.57
C TRP A 15 -32.31 -14.25 26.91
N ASN A 16 -32.84 -14.83 27.99
CA ASN A 16 -32.28 -14.77 29.34
C ASN A 16 -32.95 -15.85 30.21
N ALA A 17 -32.45 -17.09 30.13
CA ALA A 17 -32.70 -18.13 31.13
C ALA A 17 -31.80 -19.35 30.91
N SER A 18 -30.67 -19.42 31.60
CA SER A 18 -30.19 -20.64 32.28
C SER A 18 -28.94 -20.35 33.11
N ALA A 19 -29.13 -20.48 34.42
CA ALA A 19 -28.29 -21.19 35.40
C ALA A 19 -26.75 -20.94 35.44
N GLY A 20 -26.12 -20.86 36.61
CA GLY A 20 -26.66 -20.99 37.98
C GLY A 20 -25.56 -21.44 38.94
N ASN A 21 -25.29 -20.62 39.97
CA ASN A 21 -24.58 -20.87 41.23
C ASN A 21 -23.60 -22.06 41.35
N GLY A 22 -22.34 -21.76 41.69
CA GLY A 22 -21.34 -22.76 42.06
C GLY A 22 -20.11 -22.20 42.80
N LEU A 23 -20.30 -21.58 43.97
CA LEU A 23 -19.18 -21.32 44.90
C LEU A 23 -18.81 -22.64 45.62
N PRO A 24 -17.52 -22.91 45.90
CA PRO A 24 -17.17 -22.94 47.33
C PRO A 24 -15.77 -22.41 47.70
N LYS A 25 -15.66 -22.25 49.03
CA LYS A 25 -14.61 -21.64 49.86
C LYS A 25 -13.17 -22.15 49.68
N LYS A 26 -12.24 -21.23 49.94
CA LYS A 26 -10.83 -21.42 50.32
C LYS A 26 -10.69 -22.01 51.75
N PRO A 27 -9.61 -22.75 52.05
CA PRO A 27 -8.88 -22.53 53.31
C PRO A 27 -7.34 -22.60 53.17
N GLN A 28 -6.64 -22.57 54.30
CA GLN A 28 -5.18 -22.62 54.48
C GLN A 28 -4.82 -23.84 55.40
N SER A 29 -3.57 -24.28 55.62
CA SER A 29 -2.25 -23.64 55.43
C SER A 29 -1.12 -24.65 55.15
N ALA A 30 0.05 -24.13 54.78
CA ALA A 30 1.43 -24.62 55.05
C ALA A 30 1.70 -26.09 55.44
N SER A 31 2.65 -26.72 54.74
CA SER A 31 3.78 -27.47 55.35
C SER A 31 4.89 -27.78 54.32
N GLN A 32 6.12 -27.93 54.82
CA GLN A 32 7.35 -28.18 54.05
C GLN A 32 7.58 -29.69 53.81
N SER A 33 8.28 -30.06 52.73
CA SER A 33 9.30 -31.14 52.75
C SER A 33 10.20 -31.09 51.50
N ASN A 34 11.36 -31.74 51.57
CA ASN A 34 12.49 -31.54 50.66
C ASN A 34 12.50 -32.44 49.42
N GLY A 35 13.05 -31.91 48.33
CA GLY A 35 14.06 -32.59 47.52
C GLY A 35 13.61 -33.61 46.46
N SER A 36 13.75 -33.24 45.18
CA SER A 36 14.73 -33.90 44.29
C SER A 36 14.91 -33.08 43.00
N ALA A 37 16.10 -33.12 42.40
CA ALA A 37 16.45 -32.36 41.21
C ALA A 37 16.40 -33.22 39.95
N VAL A 38 15.47 -32.96 39.03
CA VAL A 38 15.51 -33.47 37.64
C VAL A 38 15.02 -32.43 36.64
N GLN A 39 15.96 -31.90 35.86
CA GLN A 39 15.83 -31.36 34.48
C GLN A 39 14.46 -30.81 34.02
N SER A 40 14.22 -29.50 34.20
CA SER A 40 13.23 -28.79 33.38
C SER A 40 13.84 -28.38 32.04
N LYS A 41 13.30 -28.95 30.95
CA LYS A 41 13.62 -28.53 29.57
C LYS A 41 13.22 -27.06 29.37
N SER A 42 14.00 -26.34 28.55
CA SER A 42 13.66 -24.98 28.14
C SER A 42 12.34 -24.96 27.35
N THR A 43 11.23 -24.66 28.03
CA THR A 43 9.98 -24.30 27.38
C THR A 43 10.15 -22.90 26.82
N VAL A 44 10.38 -22.82 25.51
CA VAL A 44 10.22 -21.58 24.76
C VAL A 44 8.81 -21.07 25.05
N LEU A 45 8.73 -19.94 25.76
CA LEU A 45 7.49 -19.25 26.04
C LEU A 45 6.98 -18.68 24.71
N MET A 46 6.24 -19.49 23.95
CA MET A 46 5.48 -18.98 22.82
C MET A 46 4.49 -17.98 23.36
N LYS A 47 4.83 -16.70 23.16
CA LYS A 47 3.98 -15.56 23.45
C LYS A 47 2.80 -15.67 22.48
N LEU A 48 1.75 -16.35 22.93
CA LEU A 48 0.44 -16.36 22.29
C LEU A 48 0.01 -14.89 22.18
N GLU A 49 0.23 -14.31 21.01
CA GLU A 49 -0.54 -13.13 20.63
C GLU A 49 -2.01 -13.56 20.60
N PRO A 50 -2.92 -12.77 21.20
CA PRO A 50 -4.33 -13.09 21.15
C PRO A 50 -4.79 -13.18 19.69
N ASP A 51 -5.65 -14.15 19.40
CA ASP A 51 -6.28 -14.32 18.09
C ASP A 51 -7.32 -13.19 17.88
N VAL A 52 -6.81 -11.99 17.60
CA VAL A 52 -7.61 -10.78 17.36
C VAL A 52 -8.15 -10.86 15.95
N LEU A 53 -9.47 -11.01 15.83
CA LEU A 53 -10.12 -11.09 14.53
C LEU A 53 -10.09 -9.70 13.86
N PHE A 54 -9.98 -9.69 12.53
CA PHE A 54 -9.99 -8.42 11.79
C PHE A 54 -11.26 -7.58 12.06
N THR A 55 -12.40 -8.23 12.31
CA THR A 55 -13.66 -7.60 12.74
C THR A 55 -13.52 -6.76 13.99
N ASP A 56 -12.66 -7.17 14.93
CA ASP A 56 -12.47 -6.49 16.21
C ASP A 56 -11.78 -5.13 16.03
N THR A 57 -11.10 -4.94 14.89
CA THR A 57 -10.41 -3.69 14.54
C THR A 57 -11.29 -2.68 13.80
N MET A 58 -12.44 -3.09 13.24
CA MET A 58 -13.31 -2.21 12.45
C MET A 58 -14.04 -1.15 13.28
N GLY A 59 -14.51 -1.53 14.48
CA GLY A 59 -15.46 -0.74 15.25
C GLY A 59 -16.85 -0.65 14.60
N MET A 60 -17.75 0.14 15.19
CA MET A 60 -19.16 0.25 14.79
C MET A 60 -19.52 1.59 14.13
N GLU A 61 -18.61 2.57 14.14
CA GLU A 61 -18.84 3.91 13.59
C GLU A 61 -18.37 3.99 12.14
N THR A 62 -19.25 4.40 11.24
CA THR A 62 -18.93 4.67 9.82
C THR A 62 -19.04 6.15 9.51
N ILE A 63 -18.17 6.65 8.64
CA ILE A 63 -18.24 8.01 8.09
C ILE A 63 -18.57 7.97 6.60
N LEU A 64 -19.08 9.08 6.06
CA LEU A 64 -19.33 9.27 4.63
C LEU A 64 -18.22 10.13 3.99
N LEU A 65 -17.67 9.64 2.89
CA LEU A 65 -16.65 10.32 2.08
C LEU A 65 -17.17 10.51 0.66
N LYS A 66 -17.37 11.76 0.21
CA LYS A 66 -17.64 12.11 -1.19
C LYS A 66 -16.30 12.22 -1.91
N VAL A 67 -16.10 11.45 -2.97
CA VAL A 67 -14.84 11.38 -3.70
C VAL A 67 -15.06 11.72 -5.17
N GLY A 68 -14.19 12.54 -5.76
CA GLY A 68 -14.26 13.00 -7.15
C GLY A 68 -14.38 14.54 -7.26
N PRO A 69 -14.18 15.10 -8.47
CA PRO A 69 -14.11 16.54 -8.70
C PRO A 69 -15.37 17.26 -8.21
N SER A 70 -15.21 18.43 -7.57
CA SER A 70 -16.32 19.14 -6.90
C SER A 70 -17.49 19.45 -7.84
N ASP A 71 -17.15 19.84 -9.07
CA ASP A 71 -18.06 20.46 -10.03
C ASP A 71 -18.88 19.46 -10.87
N ASP A 72 -18.56 18.17 -10.81
CA ASP A 72 -19.26 17.12 -11.57
C ASP A 72 -20.11 16.20 -10.67
N ILE A 73 -21.43 16.30 -10.84
CA ILE A 73 -22.43 15.45 -10.19
C ILE A 73 -22.32 13.99 -10.66
N HIS A 74 -21.80 13.74 -11.87
CA HIS A 74 -21.60 12.41 -12.43
C HIS A 74 -20.19 11.83 -12.17
N GLY A 75 -19.22 12.69 -11.88
CA GLY A 75 -17.83 12.32 -11.55
C GLY A 75 -17.61 11.99 -10.07
N THR A 76 -18.59 12.21 -9.20
CA THR A 76 -18.47 12.00 -7.75
C THR A 76 -19.17 10.74 -7.25
N MET A 77 -18.60 10.10 -6.22
CA MET A 77 -19.13 8.89 -5.59
C MET A 77 -18.99 8.97 -4.07
N VAL A 78 -20.02 8.56 -3.34
CA VAL A 78 -20.00 8.51 -1.87
C VAL A 78 -19.62 7.11 -1.38
N PHE A 79 -18.68 7.04 -0.44
CA PHE A 79 -18.21 5.83 0.22
C PHE A 79 -18.55 5.87 1.71
N SER A 80 -19.08 4.77 2.25
CA SER A 80 -19.25 4.58 3.70
C SER A 80 -18.13 3.69 4.23
N ILE A 81 -17.33 4.20 5.17
CA ILE A 81 -16.13 3.51 5.67
C ILE A 81 -16.11 3.51 7.20
N HIS A 82 -15.75 2.36 7.79
CA HIS A 82 -15.52 2.24 9.22
C HIS A 82 -14.37 3.15 9.69
N LYS A 83 -14.68 4.03 10.64
CA LYS A 83 -13.80 5.11 11.11
C LYS A 83 -12.47 4.59 11.65
N ASN A 84 -12.46 3.47 12.38
CA ASN A 84 -11.23 2.90 12.92
C ASN A 84 -10.28 2.39 11.82
N LEU A 85 -10.81 1.81 10.74
CA LEU A 85 -9.98 1.40 9.60
C LEU A 85 -9.30 2.60 8.94
N LEU A 86 -10.06 3.69 8.75
CA LEU A 86 -9.54 4.91 8.16
C LEU A 86 -8.46 5.56 9.04
N ILE A 87 -8.72 5.69 10.35
CA ILE A 87 -7.77 6.16 11.38
C ILE A 87 -6.51 5.29 11.45
N ALA A 88 -6.64 3.98 11.29
CA ALA A 88 -5.51 3.05 11.31
C ALA A 88 -4.68 3.08 10.02
N SER A 89 -5.28 3.45 8.88
CA SER A 89 -4.62 3.45 7.57
C SER A 89 -3.79 4.71 7.26
N SER A 90 -4.03 5.83 7.94
CA SER A 90 -3.53 7.14 7.54
C SER A 90 -3.37 8.09 8.73
N ARG A 91 -2.23 8.79 8.80
CA ARG A 91 -2.05 9.87 9.78
C ARG A 91 -2.94 11.08 9.46
N ARG A 92 -3.13 11.40 8.18
CA ARG A 92 -3.96 12.54 7.73
C ARG A 92 -5.44 12.34 8.08
N PHE A 93 -6.02 11.17 7.79
CA PHE A 93 -7.39 10.84 8.22
C PHE A 93 -7.53 10.79 9.74
N LYS A 94 -6.51 10.31 10.47
CA LYS A 94 -6.49 10.34 11.94
C LYS A 94 -6.48 11.76 12.52
N LYS A 95 -5.81 12.72 11.88
CA LYS A 95 -5.87 14.15 12.25
C LYS A 95 -7.26 14.71 11.93
N MET A 96 -7.70 14.59 10.68
CA MET A 96 -9.01 15.05 10.18
C MET A 96 -10.19 14.61 11.08
N LEU A 97 -10.18 13.36 11.57
CA LEU A 97 -11.24 12.78 12.41
C LEU A 97 -11.09 13.02 13.92
N ARG A 98 -10.02 13.68 14.35
CA ARG A 98 -9.82 14.14 15.75
C ARG A 98 -10.20 15.60 15.90
N ASP A 99 -9.85 16.40 14.91
CA ASP A 99 -10.01 17.85 14.95
C ASP A 99 -11.47 18.27 14.69
N SER A 100 -12.29 17.39 14.07
CA SER A 100 -13.71 17.61 13.76
C SER A 100 -14.69 17.42 14.93
N GLY A 101 -14.21 17.23 16.16
CA GLY A 101 -15.04 17.18 17.37
C GLY A 101 -15.97 15.95 17.47
N PRO A 102 -17.08 16.03 18.22
CA PRO A 102 -18.10 15.00 18.22
C PRO A 102 -18.85 15.05 16.88
N LEU A 103 -18.49 14.16 15.94
CA LEU A 103 -19.10 14.14 14.61
C LEU A 103 -20.63 14.06 14.71
N ASP A 104 -21.32 14.95 13.99
CA ASP A 104 -22.70 14.71 13.62
C ASP A 104 -22.75 13.48 12.70
N ARG A 105 -23.77 12.63 12.86
CA ARG A 105 -23.94 11.38 12.09
C ARG A 105 -24.06 11.61 10.59
N ASN A 106 -24.33 12.85 10.18
CA ASN A 106 -24.51 13.25 8.79
C ASN A 106 -23.30 14.01 8.21
N GLN A 107 -22.19 14.16 8.96
CA GLN A 107 -21.01 14.86 8.44
C GLN A 107 -20.34 14.06 7.32
N MET A 108 -20.27 14.67 6.14
CA MET A 108 -19.65 14.10 4.94
C MET A 108 -18.40 14.89 4.58
N TYR A 109 -17.26 14.21 4.45
CA TYR A 109 -16.00 14.84 4.03
C TYR A 109 -15.83 14.67 2.51
N SER A 110 -15.22 15.66 1.86
CA SER A 110 -14.96 15.63 0.42
C SER A 110 -13.48 15.36 0.12
N ILE A 111 -13.21 14.59 -0.93
CA ILE A 111 -11.88 14.34 -1.50
C ILE A 111 -11.99 14.62 -3.01
N HIS A 112 -11.60 15.83 -3.42
CA HIS A 112 -11.82 16.29 -4.79
C HIS A 112 -10.81 15.75 -5.80
N ASP A 113 -9.64 15.38 -5.32
CA ASP A 113 -8.41 15.17 -6.10
C ASP A 113 -8.12 13.70 -6.41
N THR A 114 -9.14 12.85 -6.34
CA THR A 114 -8.97 11.41 -6.48
C THR A 114 -10.17 10.85 -7.21
N SER A 115 -9.91 10.11 -8.29
CA SER A 115 -10.99 9.45 -9.01
C SER A 115 -11.66 8.39 -8.12
N PRO A 116 -12.98 8.19 -8.20
CA PRO A 116 -13.66 7.10 -7.52
C PRO A 116 -13.07 5.71 -7.84
N ALA A 117 -12.40 5.53 -8.98
CA ALA A 117 -11.72 4.29 -9.35
C ALA A 117 -10.48 4.04 -8.47
N VAL A 118 -9.60 5.03 -8.32
CA VAL A 118 -8.42 4.95 -7.44
C VAL A 118 -8.85 4.75 -5.98
N PHE A 119 -9.85 5.50 -5.52
CA PHE A 119 -10.33 5.39 -4.15
C PHE A 119 -10.98 4.03 -3.83
N LYS A 120 -11.63 3.37 -4.81
CA LYS A 120 -12.12 1.98 -4.65
C LYS A 120 -11.01 1.02 -4.27
N TYR A 121 -9.80 1.17 -4.80
CA TYR A 121 -8.67 0.30 -4.47
C TYR A 121 -8.10 0.57 -3.08
N PHE A 122 -8.07 1.82 -2.64
CA PHE A 122 -7.77 2.13 -1.23
C PHE A 122 -8.82 1.52 -0.30
N ASN A 123 -10.10 1.68 -0.62
CA ASN A 123 -11.20 1.10 0.14
C ASN A 123 -11.08 -0.44 0.19
N GLU A 124 -10.84 -1.11 -0.94
CA GLU A 124 -10.59 -2.56 -0.98
C GLU A 124 -9.39 -2.95 -0.12
N TYR A 125 -8.29 -2.18 -0.15
CA TYR A 125 -7.09 -2.46 0.66
C TYR A 125 -7.36 -2.39 2.15
N ILE A 126 -8.07 -1.38 2.67
CA ILE A 126 -8.29 -1.27 4.12
C ILE A 126 -9.17 -2.41 4.67
N TYR A 127 -10.02 -3.03 3.84
CA TYR A 127 -10.83 -4.20 4.22
C TYR A 127 -10.15 -5.55 3.94
N THR A 128 -9.29 -5.66 2.93
CA THR A 128 -8.76 -6.98 2.48
C THR A 128 -7.24 -7.13 2.61
N ARG A 129 -6.51 -6.02 2.79
CA ARG A 129 -5.05 -5.88 2.74
C ARG A 129 -4.41 -6.27 1.40
N ARG A 130 -5.21 -6.35 0.32
CA ARG A 130 -4.80 -6.68 -1.05
C ARG A 130 -4.76 -5.44 -1.94
N ILE A 131 -3.89 -5.49 -2.96
CA ILE A 131 -3.77 -4.49 -4.04
C ILE A 131 -4.30 -5.14 -5.33
N PRO A 132 -5.02 -4.40 -6.20
CA PRO A 132 -5.46 -4.91 -7.50
C PRO A 132 -4.27 -5.23 -8.43
N VAL A 133 -3.98 -6.52 -8.63
CA VAL A 133 -2.89 -6.95 -9.51
C VAL A 133 -3.17 -6.67 -10.99
N VAL A 134 -2.11 -6.43 -11.77
CA VAL A 134 -2.14 -6.44 -13.25
C VAL A 134 -2.00 -7.88 -13.73
N SER A 135 -2.94 -8.37 -14.55
CA SER A 135 -2.99 -9.76 -14.98
C SER A 135 -2.75 -9.93 -16.47
N ARG A 136 -2.05 -11.02 -16.86
CA ARG A 136 -1.92 -11.46 -18.26
C ARG A 136 -3.26 -11.78 -18.93
N ARG A 137 -4.34 -11.95 -18.15
CA ARG A 137 -5.71 -12.18 -18.64
C ARG A 137 -6.44 -10.89 -19.07
N MET A 138 -5.97 -9.73 -18.65
CA MET A 138 -6.50 -8.42 -19.05
C MET A 138 -5.99 -8.07 -20.45
N SER A 139 -6.77 -7.29 -21.20
CA SER A 139 -6.33 -6.67 -22.45
C SER A 139 -5.18 -5.68 -22.22
N LYS A 140 -4.45 -5.31 -23.28
CA LYS A 140 -3.35 -4.34 -23.17
C LYS A 140 -3.80 -2.96 -22.71
N ALA A 141 -5.01 -2.53 -23.08
CA ALA A 141 -5.61 -1.29 -22.61
C ALA A 141 -5.88 -1.36 -21.10
N GLU A 142 -6.57 -2.40 -20.61
CA GLU A 142 -6.84 -2.59 -19.18
C GLU A 142 -5.55 -2.73 -18.35
N GLN A 143 -4.51 -3.38 -18.88
CA GLN A 143 -3.19 -3.45 -18.23
C GLN A 143 -2.56 -2.05 -18.07
N GLY A 144 -2.61 -1.22 -19.13
CA GLY A 144 -2.13 0.16 -19.09
C GLY A 144 -2.92 1.03 -18.11
N THR A 145 -4.26 0.96 -18.16
CA THR A 145 -5.16 1.65 -17.22
C THR A 145 -4.87 1.25 -15.78
N ARG A 146 -4.76 -0.04 -15.47
CA ARG A 146 -4.46 -0.51 -14.11
C ARG A 146 -3.11 0.00 -13.59
N VAL A 147 -2.07 0.04 -14.43
CA VAL A 147 -0.77 0.60 -14.04
C VAL A 147 -0.88 2.10 -13.72
N LEU A 148 -1.63 2.85 -14.53
CA LEU A 148 -1.90 4.27 -14.30
C LEU A 148 -2.66 4.50 -12.99
N GLU A 149 -3.74 3.74 -12.74
CA GLU A 149 -4.51 3.81 -11.49
C GLU A 149 -3.66 3.45 -10.26
N LEU A 150 -2.73 2.48 -10.38
CA LEU A 150 -1.81 2.12 -9.30
C LEU A 150 -0.80 3.26 -9.01
N CYS A 151 -0.29 3.94 -10.04
CA CYS A 151 0.53 5.13 -9.84
C CYS A 151 -0.24 6.26 -9.13
N GLN A 152 -1.49 6.50 -9.51
CA GLN A 152 -2.36 7.46 -8.83
C GLN A 152 -2.67 7.05 -7.38
N LEU A 153 -2.91 5.75 -7.13
CA LEU A 153 -3.11 5.20 -5.79
C LEU A 153 -1.88 5.41 -4.89
N TYR A 154 -0.68 5.29 -5.45
CA TYR A 154 0.57 5.57 -4.72
C TYR A 154 0.67 7.05 -4.33
N VAL A 155 0.41 7.98 -5.26
CA VAL A 155 0.41 9.42 -4.98
C VAL A 155 -0.62 9.78 -3.90
N PHE A 156 -1.85 9.25 -4.03
CA PHE A 156 -2.89 9.39 -3.01
C PHE A 156 -2.44 8.85 -1.64
N ALA A 157 -1.80 7.68 -1.60
CA ALA A 157 -1.29 7.08 -0.36
C ALA A 157 -0.17 7.93 0.29
N GLU A 158 0.68 8.60 -0.49
CA GLU A 158 1.66 9.57 0.03
C GLU A 158 0.98 10.84 0.56
N MET A 159 0.05 11.42 -0.21
CA MET A 159 -0.70 12.64 0.17
C MET A 159 -1.49 12.47 1.47
N PHE A 160 -1.99 11.27 1.74
CA PHE A 160 -2.71 10.92 2.97
C PHE A 160 -1.83 10.29 4.05
N GLU A 161 -0.51 10.29 3.91
CA GLU A 161 0.44 9.75 4.90
C GLU A 161 0.08 8.33 5.38
N MET A 162 -0.10 7.42 4.42
CA MET A 162 -0.40 6.02 4.69
C MET A 162 0.85 5.22 5.07
N ASP A 163 0.65 3.98 5.52
CA ASP A 163 1.73 3.15 6.02
C ASP A 163 2.69 2.70 4.89
N ASN A 164 3.99 2.59 5.21
CA ASN A 164 5.01 2.21 4.23
C ASN A 164 4.77 0.83 3.60
N ASN A 165 4.08 -0.11 4.26
CA ASN A 165 3.79 -1.41 3.66
C ASN A 165 2.72 -1.30 2.58
N PHE A 166 1.77 -0.38 2.70
CA PHE A 166 0.82 -0.06 1.63
C PHE A 166 1.57 0.51 0.41
N LEU A 167 2.41 1.53 0.63
CA LEU A 167 3.23 2.14 -0.43
C LEU A 167 4.14 1.11 -1.12
N ASN A 168 4.88 0.30 -0.33
CA ASN A 168 5.75 -0.75 -0.86
C ASN A 168 4.97 -1.81 -1.66
N LYS A 169 3.78 -2.22 -1.20
CA LYS A 169 2.90 -3.14 -1.96
C LYS A 169 2.40 -2.54 -3.28
N ILE A 170 2.09 -1.24 -3.31
CA ILE A 170 1.64 -0.58 -4.54
C ILE A 170 2.78 -0.53 -5.55
N ILE A 171 3.98 -0.07 -5.17
CA ILE A 171 5.12 0.00 -6.10
C ILE A 171 5.55 -1.39 -6.58
N ASP A 172 5.55 -2.40 -5.71
CA ASP A 172 5.74 -3.81 -6.09
C ASP A 172 4.74 -4.25 -7.18
N THR A 173 3.46 -3.90 -7.01
CA THR A 173 2.40 -4.24 -7.97
C THR A 173 2.54 -3.47 -9.30
N ILE A 174 3.07 -2.24 -9.27
CA ILE A 174 3.43 -1.47 -10.47
C ILE A 174 4.59 -2.16 -11.22
N GLN A 175 5.65 -2.58 -10.50
CA GLN A 175 6.79 -3.29 -11.09
C GLN A 175 6.36 -4.60 -11.74
N ASP A 176 5.63 -5.45 -11.02
CA ASP A 176 5.10 -6.71 -11.53
C ASP A 176 4.15 -6.47 -12.72
N GLY A 177 3.38 -5.38 -12.67
CA GLY A 177 2.50 -4.94 -13.74
C GLY A 177 3.24 -4.57 -15.02
N LEU A 178 4.33 -3.80 -14.95
CA LEU A 178 5.17 -3.50 -16.12
C LEU A 178 5.87 -4.74 -16.68
N ALA A 179 6.27 -5.69 -15.84
CA ALA A 179 6.82 -6.98 -16.30
C ALA A 179 5.80 -7.81 -17.09
N VAL A 180 4.50 -7.66 -16.79
CA VAL A 180 3.39 -8.34 -17.48
C VAL A 180 2.92 -7.57 -18.72
N SER A 181 2.82 -6.24 -18.63
CA SER A 181 2.24 -5.39 -19.67
C SER A 181 3.25 -5.05 -20.78
N SER A 182 4.54 -4.97 -20.44
CA SER A 182 5.59 -4.38 -21.28
C SER A 182 5.32 -2.93 -21.69
N THR A 183 4.47 -2.21 -20.95
CA THR A 183 4.15 -0.79 -21.20
C THR A 183 5.24 0.14 -20.67
N LEU A 184 5.18 1.40 -21.07
CA LEU A 184 5.89 2.52 -20.46
C LEU A 184 4.89 3.38 -19.67
N LEU A 185 5.35 4.06 -18.62
CA LEU A 185 4.63 5.24 -18.13
C LEU A 185 4.71 6.35 -19.19
N THR A 186 3.62 7.08 -19.41
CA THR A 186 3.60 8.21 -20.35
C THR A 186 4.27 9.44 -19.76
N PHE A 187 4.72 10.36 -20.61
CA PHE A 187 5.27 11.65 -20.17
C PHE A 187 4.28 12.42 -19.27
N THR A 188 3.01 12.50 -19.66
CA THR A 188 1.97 13.20 -18.88
C THR A 188 1.80 12.58 -17.49
N LEU A 189 1.74 11.25 -17.39
CA LEU A 189 1.64 10.57 -16.09
C LEU A 189 2.87 10.84 -15.22
N VAL A 190 4.08 10.79 -15.79
CA VAL A 190 5.32 11.08 -15.05
C VAL A 190 5.39 12.55 -14.62
N LYS A 191 4.96 13.49 -15.45
CA LYS A 191 4.88 14.91 -15.10
C LYS A 191 3.94 15.11 -13.89
N ASN A 192 2.73 14.56 -13.95
CA ASN A 192 1.76 14.67 -12.86
C ASN A 192 2.30 14.01 -11.56
N ILE A 193 3.00 12.87 -11.66
CA ILE A 193 3.68 12.28 -10.49
C ILE A 193 4.71 13.25 -9.90
N LEU A 194 5.54 13.92 -10.71
CA LEU A 194 6.54 14.89 -10.25
C LEU A 194 5.93 16.19 -9.68
N GLU A 195 4.67 16.48 -10.00
CA GLU A 195 3.95 17.66 -9.49
C GLU A 195 3.24 17.37 -8.15
N HIS A 196 2.80 16.12 -7.91
CA HIS A 196 1.94 15.78 -6.75
C HIS A 196 2.52 14.79 -5.72
N SER A 197 3.55 14.00 -6.05
CA SER A 197 4.23 13.13 -5.08
C SER A 197 5.24 13.89 -4.21
N GLN A 198 5.77 13.28 -3.15
CA GLN A 198 6.84 13.90 -2.33
C GLN A 198 8.18 13.92 -3.10
N PRO A 199 9.07 14.93 -2.93
CA PRO A 199 10.35 14.99 -3.67
C PRO A 199 11.25 13.75 -3.50
N GLU A 200 11.29 13.15 -2.31
CA GLU A 200 12.05 11.92 -2.05
C GLU A 200 11.29 10.62 -2.37
N SER A 201 10.09 10.72 -2.95
CA SER A 201 9.19 9.60 -3.25
C SER A 201 9.88 8.51 -4.09
N PRO A 202 9.82 7.24 -3.67
CA PRO A 202 10.24 6.12 -4.50
C PRO A 202 9.55 6.05 -5.86
N LEU A 203 8.35 6.60 -6.01
CA LEU A 203 7.67 6.66 -7.31
C LEU A 203 8.37 7.62 -8.28
N ARG A 204 8.91 8.76 -7.81
CA ARG A 204 9.75 9.64 -8.65
C ARG A 204 11.02 8.92 -9.12
N LYS A 205 11.66 8.16 -8.22
CA LYS A 205 12.84 7.33 -8.51
C LYS A 205 12.50 6.22 -9.52
N PHE A 206 11.31 5.64 -9.42
CA PHE A 206 10.79 4.68 -10.40
C PHE A 206 10.48 5.32 -11.77
N CYS A 207 9.94 6.55 -11.80
CA CYS A 207 9.76 7.29 -13.04
C CYS A 207 11.08 7.56 -13.77
N ALA A 208 12.15 7.89 -13.03
CA ALA A 208 13.49 8.04 -13.60
C ALA A 208 14.03 6.71 -14.18
N ALA A 209 13.80 5.59 -13.49
CA ALA A 209 14.09 4.25 -14.03
C ALA A 209 13.26 3.93 -15.29
N ASN A 210 12.00 4.38 -15.37
CA ASN A 210 11.18 4.20 -16.56
C ASN A 210 11.68 5.00 -17.77
N ALA A 211 12.12 6.24 -17.56
CA ALA A 211 12.78 7.02 -18.60
C ALA A 211 14.12 6.41 -19.05
N LEU A 212 14.90 5.86 -18.11
CA LEU A 212 16.15 5.17 -18.44
C LEU A 212 15.91 3.92 -19.30
N TYR A 213 14.92 3.09 -18.96
CA TYR A 213 14.53 1.96 -19.80
C TYR A 213 14.10 2.42 -21.21
N SER A 214 13.31 3.50 -21.30
CA SER A 214 12.90 4.10 -22.59
C SER A 214 14.10 4.50 -23.44
N ALA A 215 15.13 5.11 -22.83
CA ALA A 215 16.36 5.52 -23.52
C ALA A 215 17.28 4.34 -23.92
N MET A 216 17.17 3.20 -23.23
CA MET A 216 17.97 2.01 -23.52
C MET A 216 17.40 1.12 -24.63
N VAL A 217 16.10 1.21 -24.92
CA VAL A 217 15.41 0.32 -25.87
C VAL A 217 15.14 1.05 -27.19
N PRO A 218 15.77 0.61 -28.31
CA PRO A 218 15.55 1.23 -29.61
C PRO A 218 14.07 1.24 -30.01
N GLY A 219 13.60 2.39 -30.51
CA GLY A 219 12.20 2.58 -30.93
C GLY A 219 11.24 3.02 -29.81
N LEU A 220 11.71 3.16 -28.56
CA LEU A 220 10.93 3.73 -27.46
C LEU A 220 11.28 5.21 -27.17
N ASP A 221 11.86 5.93 -28.14
CA ASP A 221 12.22 7.34 -27.92
C ASP A 221 10.97 8.21 -27.68
N THR A 222 10.94 8.89 -26.55
CA THR A 222 9.85 9.78 -26.15
C THR A 222 10.40 11.18 -25.92
N THR A 223 10.06 12.09 -26.81
CA THR A 223 10.39 13.52 -26.73
C THR A 223 10.02 14.14 -25.37
N GLY A 224 8.98 13.62 -24.71
CA GLY A 224 8.57 14.03 -23.36
C GLY A 224 9.59 13.70 -22.26
N PHE A 225 10.25 12.53 -22.28
CA PHE A 225 11.34 12.26 -21.31
C PHE A 225 12.58 13.09 -21.62
N GLN A 226 12.89 13.34 -22.89
CA GLN A 226 13.93 14.32 -23.24
C GLN A 226 13.60 15.72 -22.73
N TRP A 227 12.32 16.11 -22.69
CA TRP A 227 11.89 17.38 -22.12
C TRP A 227 12.06 17.41 -20.60
N LEU A 228 11.64 16.37 -19.86
CA LEU A 228 11.85 16.31 -18.40
C LEU A 228 13.34 16.39 -18.03
N ILE A 229 14.19 15.62 -18.72
CA ILE A 229 15.65 15.62 -18.55
C ILE A 229 16.27 17.01 -18.76
N LYS A 230 15.66 17.87 -19.59
CA LYS A 230 16.14 19.23 -19.88
C LYS A 230 15.54 20.33 -19.00
N ASN A 231 14.39 20.09 -18.37
CA ASN A 231 13.60 21.13 -17.69
C ASN A 231 13.31 20.83 -16.20
N SER A 232 13.80 19.70 -15.67
CA SER A 232 13.68 19.36 -14.26
C SER A 232 15.02 18.83 -13.73
N ASP A 233 15.74 19.66 -12.99
CA ASP A 233 17.03 19.30 -12.37
C ASP A 233 16.90 18.13 -11.39
N GLU A 234 15.78 18.05 -10.67
CA GLU A 234 15.47 16.95 -9.76
C GLU A 234 15.33 15.62 -10.52
N PHE A 235 14.53 15.61 -11.59
CA PHE A 235 14.34 14.43 -12.43
C PHE A 235 15.65 14.03 -13.13
N PHE A 236 16.42 15.01 -13.62
CA PHE A 236 17.74 14.76 -14.20
C PHE A 236 18.72 14.15 -13.20
N ALA A 237 18.75 14.64 -11.95
CA ALA A 237 19.58 14.08 -10.91
C ALA A 237 19.22 12.62 -10.58
N GLU A 238 17.92 12.28 -10.48
CA GLU A 238 17.50 10.88 -10.30
C GLU A 238 17.78 10.01 -11.52
N PHE A 239 17.57 10.52 -12.74
CA PHE A 239 17.92 9.82 -13.98
C PHE A 239 19.42 9.49 -14.02
N MET A 240 20.29 10.45 -13.68
CA MET A 240 21.74 10.23 -13.62
C MET A 240 22.14 9.26 -12.50
N LYS A 241 21.50 9.31 -11.32
CA LYS A 241 21.70 8.32 -10.25
C LYS A 241 21.32 6.91 -10.69
N MET A 242 20.25 6.74 -11.49
CA MET A 242 19.87 5.45 -12.06
C MET A 242 20.85 4.99 -13.14
N LEU A 243 21.27 5.89 -14.05
CA LEU A 243 22.22 5.59 -15.12
C LEU A 243 23.58 5.11 -14.57
N VAL A 244 24.10 5.75 -13.51
CA VAL A 244 25.35 5.34 -12.86
C VAL A 244 25.26 3.96 -12.21
N LYS A 245 24.07 3.54 -11.76
CA LYS A 245 23.82 2.23 -11.15
C LYS A 245 23.44 1.14 -12.17
N LEU A 246 23.31 1.49 -13.44
CA LEU A 246 22.79 0.60 -14.46
C LEU A 246 23.73 -0.59 -14.71
N THR A 247 23.20 -1.80 -14.54
CA THR A 247 23.89 -3.04 -14.91
C THR A 247 23.49 -3.46 -16.32
N LYS A 248 24.47 -3.92 -17.11
CA LYS A 248 24.25 -4.29 -18.52
C LYS A 248 23.26 -5.45 -18.64
N GLY A 249 22.17 -5.24 -19.38
CA GLY A 249 21.11 -6.25 -19.61
C GLY A 249 19.96 -6.25 -18.59
N THR A 250 20.05 -5.44 -17.54
CA THR A 250 18.97 -5.28 -16.53
C THR A 250 17.92 -4.28 -17.01
N ASP A 251 16.62 -4.60 -16.87
CA ASP A 251 15.55 -3.59 -16.91
C ASP A 251 15.57 -2.84 -15.56
N PRO A 252 15.89 -1.53 -15.52
CA PRO A 252 16.02 -0.77 -14.27
C PRO A 252 14.69 -0.61 -13.51
N ARG A 253 13.55 -0.97 -14.12
CA ARG A 253 12.22 -0.89 -13.50
C ARG A 253 11.83 -2.20 -12.80
N ILE A 254 12.25 -3.35 -13.32
CA ILE A 254 11.72 -4.66 -12.91
C ILE A 254 12.58 -5.24 -11.80
N ARG A 255 11.96 -5.63 -10.69
CA ARG A 255 12.64 -6.27 -9.56
C ARG A 255 13.08 -7.70 -9.87
N ASP A 256 14.25 -8.10 -9.38
CA ASP A 256 14.69 -9.50 -9.45
C ASP A 256 14.05 -10.36 -8.35
N ALA A 257 12.98 -11.06 -8.68
CA ALA A 257 12.32 -12.01 -7.77
C ALA A 257 13.24 -13.14 -7.28
N LYS A 258 14.35 -13.44 -7.98
CA LYS A 258 15.33 -14.45 -7.55
C LYS A 258 16.36 -13.90 -6.56
N GLN A 259 16.50 -12.57 -6.44
CA GLN A 259 17.53 -11.96 -5.60
C GLN A 259 17.16 -11.95 -4.10
N GLU A 260 15.88 -12.02 -3.74
CA GLU A 260 15.47 -12.28 -2.34
C GLU A 260 15.85 -13.69 -1.92
N HIS A 261 15.48 -14.69 -2.74
CA HIS A 261 15.86 -16.06 -2.50
C HIS A 261 17.38 -16.23 -2.42
N ALA A 262 18.16 -15.57 -3.28
CA ALA A 262 19.62 -15.62 -3.24
C ALA A 262 20.25 -15.16 -1.90
N LYS A 263 19.53 -14.43 -1.04
CA LYS A 263 19.97 -14.13 0.34
C LYS A 263 19.60 -15.24 1.31
N GLU A 264 18.42 -15.84 1.19
CA GLU A 264 18.04 -17.02 1.98
C GLU A 264 18.85 -18.27 1.60
N THR A 265 19.12 -18.50 0.32
CA THR A 265 20.04 -19.57 -0.11
C THR A 265 21.46 -19.26 0.32
N LYS A 266 22.00 -18.03 0.24
CA LYS A 266 23.36 -17.79 0.77
C LYS A 266 23.51 -18.03 2.28
N ILE A 267 22.43 -17.91 3.06
CA ILE A 267 22.43 -18.29 4.49
C ILE A 267 22.40 -19.82 4.66
N LYS A 268 21.77 -20.58 3.74
CA LYS A 268 21.68 -22.06 3.78
C LYS A 268 22.79 -22.80 3.03
N GLU A 269 23.36 -22.20 1.99
CA GLU A 269 24.44 -22.73 1.15
C GLU A 269 25.80 -22.60 1.86
N ALA A 270 25.96 -21.60 2.73
CA ALA A 270 27.07 -21.54 3.68
C ALA A 270 27.04 -22.70 4.71
N GLU A 271 25.91 -23.40 4.88
CA GLU A 271 25.78 -24.63 5.66
C GLU A 271 25.88 -25.92 4.79
N LEU A 272 25.98 -25.79 3.47
CA LEU A 272 25.81 -26.90 2.51
C LEU A 272 26.82 -26.90 1.33
N GLU A 273 27.97 -26.23 1.44
CA GLU A 273 29.11 -26.41 0.53
C GLU A 273 29.71 -27.83 0.65
N ASN A 274 29.08 -28.80 -0.02
CA ASN A 274 29.70 -30.05 -0.44
C ASN A 274 28.94 -30.69 -1.62
N GLY A 275 29.29 -30.26 -2.85
CA GLY A 275 29.19 -31.11 -4.05
C GLY A 275 28.13 -30.79 -5.10
N GLY A 276 28.57 -30.17 -6.21
CA GLY A 276 28.55 -30.91 -7.48
C GLY A 276 27.64 -30.45 -8.64
N VAL A 277 28.26 -29.72 -9.58
CA VAL A 277 28.12 -29.81 -11.06
C VAL A 277 26.80 -29.41 -11.74
N ALA A 278 26.94 -28.65 -12.84
CA ALA A 278 25.87 -28.11 -13.69
C ALA A 278 25.69 -28.88 -15.02
N VAL A 279 24.52 -28.73 -15.67
CA VAL A 279 24.27 -29.07 -17.08
C VAL A 279 23.36 -28.00 -17.73
N ASP A 280 23.60 -27.73 -19.01
CA ASP A 280 23.02 -26.64 -19.84
C ASP A 280 21.93 -27.18 -20.82
N GLY A 281 21.08 -26.33 -21.40
CA GLY A 281 19.99 -26.78 -22.30
C GLY A 281 18.94 -25.75 -22.75
N SER A 282 19.31 -24.89 -23.70
CA SER A 282 18.53 -23.84 -24.41
C SER A 282 17.04 -24.11 -24.79
N ALA A 283 16.22 -23.04 -24.77
CA ALA A 283 15.22 -22.74 -25.81
C ALA A 283 14.95 -21.22 -25.92
N ILE A 284 14.86 -20.69 -27.15
CA ILE A 284 14.72 -19.24 -27.40
C ILE A 284 13.25 -18.81 -27.37
N ALA A 285 12.84 -18.18 -26.27
CA ALA A 285 11.91 -17.05 -26.31
C ALA A 285 12.76 -15.77 -26.16
N VAL A 286 12.34 -14.61 -26.71
CA VAL A 286 12.99 -13.32 -26.37
C VAL A 286 12.71 -13.06 -24.89
N PRO A 287 13.71 -13.20 -23.99
CA PRO A 287 13.41 -13.32 -22.58
C PRO A 287 13.79 -12.01 -21.89
N VAL A 288 12.93 -11.52 -20.99
CA VAL A 288 13.31 -10.44 -20.06
C VAL A 288 14.25 -11.06 -19.02
N VAL A 289 15.51 -11.30 -19.42
CA VAL A 289 16.54 -12.01 -18.66
C VAL A 289 17.84 -11.20 -18.71
N GLY A 290 17.83 -10.11 -17.96
CA GLY A 290 18.92 -9.81 -17.04
C GLY A 290 18.41 -9.97 -15.60
N PRO A 291 19.30 -10.03 -14.60
CA PRO A 291 18.86 -9.83 -13.21
C PRO A 291 18.19 -8.47 -13.12
N GLY A 292 16.98 -8.41 -12.56
CA GLY A 292 16.29 -7.16 -12.28
C GLY A 292 17.00 -6.31 -11.22
N VAL A 293 16.41 -5.17 -10.88
CA VAL A 293 16.89 -4.37 -9.74
C VAL A 293 16.57 -5.04 -8.40
N HIS A 294 17.33 -4.68 -7.36
CA HIS A 294 17.06 -5.17 -6.02
C HIS A 294 15.66 -4.69 -5.56
N PRO A 295 14.78 -5.55 -5.00
CA PRO A 295 13.40 -5.19 -4.66
C PRO A 295 13.30 -3.90 -3.83
N CYS A 296 14.17 -3.77 -2.83
CA CYS A 296 14.27 -2.58 -1.99
C CYS A 296 14.67 -1.26 -2.69
N GLN A 297 15.01 -1.26 -4.00
CA GLN A 297 15.41 -0.04 -4.71
C GLN A 297 14.34 1.05 -4.71
N PHE A 298 13.07 0.66 -4.64
CA PHE A 298 11.92 1.58 -4.56
C PHE A 298 11.10 1.40 -3.28
N HIS A 299 11.65 0.78 -2.23
CA HIS A 299 10.96 0.61 -0.95
C HIS A 299 11.31 1.72 0.05
N ILE A 300 10.32 2.11 0.86
CA ILE A 300 10.52 2.96 2.02
C ILE A 300 10.85 2.08 3.23
N HIS A 301 12.10 2.15 3.69
CA HIS A 301 12.52 1.53 4.94
C HIS A 301 12.27 2.48 6.12
N GLY A 302 11.69 1.96 7.21
CA GLY A 302 11.45 2.73 8.42
C GLY A 302 12.77 3.27 9.01
N ARG A 303 12.90 4.60 9.06
CA ARG A 303 14.06 5.26 9.67
C ARG A 303 14.09 4.95 11.17
N SER A 304 15.04 4.15 11.60
CA SER A 304 15.25 3.85 13.02
C SER A 304 15.83 5.06 13.75
N GLY A 305 14.95 5.92 14.24
CA GLY A 305 15.24 6.88 15.31
C GLY A 305 15.73 8.28 14.91
N SER A 306 15.28 9.27 15.69
CA SER A 306 15.68 10.69 15.76
C SER A 306 15.36 11.59 14.56
N GLY A 307 14.67 12.69 14.87
CA GLY A 307 14.19 13.71 13.94
C GLY A 307 13.03 14.48 14.56
N SER A 308 13.35 15.45 15.42
CA SER A 308 12.38 16.30 16.12
C SER A 308 11.55 17.12 15.14
N GLY A 309 10.23 17.11 15.30
CA GLY A 309 9.33 17.96 14.52
C GLY A 309 9.38 19.43 14.96
N ALA A 310 9.18 20.32 14.00
CA ALA A 310 8.63 21.66 14.23
C ALA A 310 7.26 21.70 13.54
N ALA A 311 6.22 22.04 14.28
CA ALA A 311 4.90 22.26 13.71
C ALA A 311 4.82 23.69 13.17
N ASN A 312 4.19 23.85 12.01
CA ASN A 312 3.57 25.11 11.61
C ASN A 312 2.07 24.84 11.48
N ASP A 313 1.28 25.53 12.28
CA ASP A 313 -0.17 25.52 12.18
C ASP A 313 -0.59 26.44 11.04
N ALA A 314 -1.40 25.91 10.13
CA ALA A 314 -2.21 26.67 9.18
C ALA A 314 -3.59 26.00 9.13
N GLU A 315 -4.64 26.82 9.22
CA GLU A 315 -6.03 26.39 9.10
C GLU A 315 -6.36 26.24 7.61
N ASP A 316 -6.23 25.02 7.07
CA ASP A 316 -6.63 24.68 5.69
C ASP A 316 -7.87 23.77 5.71
N ASP A 317 -9.05 24.39 5.84
CA ASP A 317 -10.37 23.76 5.58
C ASP A 317 -10.69 23.71 4.07
N GLU A 318 -9.68 23.49 3.23
CA GLU A 318 -9.85 23.16 1.81
C GLU A 318 -8.62 22.38 1.31
N ILE A 319 -8.83 21.13 0.85
CA ILE A 319 -7.76 20.30 0.27
C ILE A 319 -8.08 20.14 -1.22
N CYS A 320 -7.34 20.88 -2.05
CA CYS A 320 -7.49 20.99 -3.50
C CYS A 320 -6.15 20.80 -4.22
N TYR A 321 -6.07 19.76 -5.06
CA TYR A 321 -4.90 19.30 -5.84
C TYR A 321 -5.30 18.50 -7.09
N LEU A 322 -6.06 19.14 -7.98
CA LEU A 322 -6.42 18.74 -9.36
C LEU A 322 -5.76 17.46 -9.93
N LEU A 323 -6.54 16.37 -10.10
CA LEU A 323 -6.15 15.16 -10.85
C LEU A 323 -7.29 14.64 -11.77
N ALA A 324 -8.09 15.53 -12.34
CA ALA A 324 -9.23 15.16 -13.21
C ALA A 324 -8.84 14.96 -14.70
N ASP A 325 -7.87 15.70 -15.21
CA ASP A 325 -7.66 15.83 -16.66
C ASP A 325 -6.55 14.91 -17.19
N LEU A 326 -6.95 13.69 -17.53
CA LEU A 326 -6.19 12.80 -18.42
C LEU A 326 -7.11 12.34 -19.56
N GLU A 327 -7.31 13.23 -20.55
CA GLU A 327 -7.92 12.88 -21.83
C GLU A 327 -7.04 11.86 -22.59
N VAL A 328 -7.69 10.96 -23.33
CA VAL A 328 -7.13 9.76 -23.99
C VAL A 328 -6.83 10.02 -25.47
#